data_AF-G9L499-F1
#
_entry.id   AF-G9L499-F1
#
_cell.length_a   1.000
_cell.length_b   1.000
_cell.length_c   1.000
_cell.angle_alpha   90.00
_cell.angle_beta   90.00
_cell.angle_gamma   90.00
#
_symmetry.space_group_name_H-M   'P 1'
#
loop_
_entity.id
_entity.type
_entity.pdbx_description
1 polymer ?
#
loop_
_entity_poly.entity_id
_entity_poly.type
_entity_poly.pdbx_seq_one_letter_code
_entity_poly.pdbx_strand_id
1 'polypeptide(L)'
;PKHKLSKLETAHCVERTIPVLLTRTGDSSARLRVVASNFIQEMALFKEVKALQIIPSHLVQPLKANTSNHLAMSQVGLLARLLKDLGTGSSGFSVDSVMKFSVSALEHRVYEVREAAVRVILDMYKQHRALILDYLPPDDTTTRKNVLYKTIFEGFAKIDGRPTDAEIRAQKKAATEEAEKRKKDEIKALQGQLAALKDAEVDTQ
;
A
#
# COMPACT_ATOMS: atom_id res chain seq x y z
N PRO A 1 -7.79 7.46 -44.65
CA PRO A 1 -9.26 7.61 -44.50
C PRO A 1 -9.67 9.09 -44.57
N LYS A 2 -10.55 9.46 -45.52
CA LYS A 2 -10.96 10.86 -45.81
C LYS A 2 -11.95 11.48 -44.81
N HIS A 3 -12.46 10.69 -43.86
CA HIS A 3 -13.23 11.17 -42.70
C HIS A 3 -12.59 10.59 -41.44
N LYS A 4 -11.62 11.30 -40.88
CA LYS A 4 -11.16 11.02 -39.51
C LYS A 4 -11.97 11.91 -38.59
N LEU A 5 -12.74 11.31 -37.69
CA LEU A 5 -13.31 12.04 -36.56
C LEU A 5 -12.15 12.71 -35.82
N SER A 6 -12.35 13.98 -35.50
CA SER A 6 -11.43 14.79 -34.72
C SER A 6 -11.25 14.20 -33.31
N LYS A 7 -10.14 14.58 -32.67
CA LYS A 7 -9.92 14.29 -31.25
C LYS A 7 -11.04 14.88 -30.37
N LEU A 8 -11.68 15.96 -30.81
CA LEU A 8 -12.76 16.62 -30.10
C LEU A 8 -14.04 15.76 -30.05
N GLU A 9 -14.39 15.09 -31.15
CA GLU A 9 -15.51 14.14 -31.16
C GLU A 9 -15.22 12.93 -30.28
N THR A 10 -13.98 12.42 -30.32
CA THR A 10 -13.54 11.32 -29.43
C THR A 10 -13.63 11.75 -27.95
N ALA A 11 -13.13 12.94 -27.61
CA ALA A 11 -13.22 13.48 -26.26
C ALA A 11 -14.67 13.62 -25.80
N HIS A 12 -15.54 14.19 -26.65
CA HIS A 12 -16.96 14.33 -26.35
C HIS A 12 -17.61 12.97 -26.05
N CYS A 13 -17.35 11.94 -26.86
CA CYS A 13 -17.88 10.61 -26.61
C CYS A 13 -17.41 10.04 -25.25
N VAL A 14 -16.12 10.19 -24.93
CA VAL A 14 -15.54 9.69 -23.67
C VAL A 14 -16.12 10.45 -22.47
N GLU A 15 -16.15 11.77 -22.50
CA GLU A 15 -16.66 12.62 -21.42
C GLU A 15 -18.13 12.34 -21.09
N ARG A 16 -18.94 12.04 -22.11
CA ARG A 16 -20.37 11.75 -21.93
C ARG A 16 -20.65 10.34 -21.45
N THR A 17 -19.79 9.37 -21.78
CA THR A 17 -20.03 7.95 -21.50
C THR A 17 -19.35 7.44 -20.23
N ILE A 18 -18.14 7.93 -19.92
CA ILE A 18 -17.35 7.42 -18.78
C ILE A 18 -18.05 7.59 -17.43
N PRO A 19 -18.66 8.74 -17.07
CA PRO A 19 -19.38 8.86 -15.80
C PRO A 19 -20.53 7.86 -15.67
N VAL A 20 -21.23 7.58 -16.77
CA VAL A 20 -22.34 6.61 -16.80
C VAL A 20 -21.82 5.19 -16.64
N LEU A 21 -20.73 4.85 -17.35
CA LEU A 21 -20.06 3.53 -17.23
C LEU A 21 -19.50 3.31 -15.82
N LEU A 22 -18.89 4.32 -15.21
CA LEU A 22 -18.38 4.25 -13.84
C LEU A 22 -19.52 3.95 -12.86
N THR A 23 -20.68 4.56 -13.04
CA THR A 23 -21.86 4.25 -12.21
C THR A 23 -22.27 2.77 -12.31
N ARG A 24 -22.13 2.14 -13.50
CA ARG A 24 -22.39 0.70 -13.69
C ARG A 24 -21.37 -0.20 -13.00
N THR A 25 -20.19 0.31 -12.66
CA THR A 25 -19.23 -0.44 -11.83
C THR A 25 -19.68 -0.57 -10.37
N GLY A 26 -20.69 0.19 -9.95
CA GLY A 26 -21.34 0.09 -8.64
C GLY A 26 -22.60 -0.79 -8.60
N ASP A 27 -22.93 -1.48 -9.70
CA ASP A 27 -24.13 -2.31 -9.85
C ASP A 27 -24.15 -3.48 -8.85
N SER A 28 -25.33 -3.89 -8.39
CA SER A 28 -25.47 -5.05 -7.48
C SER A 28 -24.99 -6.36 -8.14
N SER A 29 -25.13 -6.47 -9.47
CA SER A 29 -24.64 -7.63 -10.22
C SER A 29 -23.12 -7.58 -10.40
N ALA A 30 -22.43 -8.55 -9.80
CA ALA A 30 -20.97 -8.69 -9.95
C ALA A 30 -20.54 -8.80 -11.42
N ARG A 31 -21.32 -9.52 -12.24
CA ARG A 31 -21.06 -9.67 -13.67
C ARG A 31 -21.07 -8.31 -14.38
N LEU A 32 -22.05 -7.45 -14.09
CA LEU A 32 -22.12 -6.11 -14.69
C LEU A 32 -20.97 -5.22 -14.23
N ARG A 33 -20.58 -5.29 -12.96
CA ARG A 33 -19.41 -4.54 -12.46
C ARG A 33 -18.13 -4.90 -13.19
N VAL A 34 -17.90 -6.20 -13.40
CA VAL A 34 -16.72 -6.71 -14.12
C VAL A 34 -16.73 -6.27 -15.57
N VAL A 35 -17.87 -6.44 -16.28
CA VAL A 35 -17.98 -6.02 -17.69
C VAL A 35 -17.75 -4.52 -17.85
N ALA A 36 -18.37 -3.69 -17.01
CA ALA A 36 -18.18 -2.24 -17.04
C ALA A 36 -16.73 -1.85 -16.76
N SER A 37 -16.10 -2.48 -15.77
CA SER A 37 -14.70 -2.23 -15.42
C SER A 37 -13.74 -2.62 -16.55
N ASN A 38 -13.92 -3.79 -17.15
CA ASN A 38 -13.08 -4.26 -18.25
C ASN A 38 -13.21 -3.34 -19.46
N PHE A 39 -14.44 -2.92 -19.79
CA PHE A 39 -14.68 -2.00 -20.90
C PHE A 39 -14.00 -0.64 -20.68
N ILE A 40 -14.06 -0.09 -19.46
CA ILE A 40 -13.35 1.16 -19.12
C ILE A 40 -11.83 0.97 -19.26
N GLN A 41 -11.30 -0.18 -18.83
CA GLN A 41 -9.86 -0.48 -18.96
C GLN A 41 -9.43 -0.58 -20.43
N GLU A 42 -10.21 -1.26 -21.27
CA GLU A 42 -9.97 -1.33 -22.72
C GLU A 42 -10.02 0.05 -23.37
N MET A 43 -11.02 0.87 -23.03
CA MET A 43 -11.12 2.26 -23.50
C MET A 43 -9.90 3.08 -23.10
N ALA A 44 -9.42 2.96 -21.86
CA ALA A 44 -8.26 3.71 -21.38
C ALA A 44 -6.95 3.34 -22.09
N LEU A 45 -6.85 2.11 -22.59
CA LEU A 45 -5.69 1.62 -23.34
C LEU A 45 -5.79 1.90 -24.85
N PHE A 46 -6.98 2.22 -25.35
CA PHE A 46 -7.18 2.55 -26.76
C PHE A 46 -6.43 3.82 -27.15
N LYS A 47 -5.60 3.75 -28.20
CA LYS A 47 -4.62 4.80 -28.57
C LYS A 47 -5.22 6.21 -28.65
N GLU A 48 -6.39 6.36 -29.27
CA GLU A 48 -7.03 7.67 -29.44
C GLU A 48 -7.56 8.23 -28.12
N VAL A 49 -8.03 7.37 -27.21
CA VAL A 49 -8.55 7.77 -25.88
C VAL A 49 -7.42 8.00 -24.88
N LYS A 50 -6.38 7.16 -24.91
CA LYS A 50 -5.19 7.28 -24.06
C LYS A 50 -4.53 8.66 -24.20
N ALA A 51 -4.46 9.18 -25.43
CA ALA A 51 -3.88 10.50 -25.70
C ALA A 51 -4.69 11.66 -25.11
N LEU A 52 -5.95 11.44 -24.73
CA LEU A 52 -6.82 12.46 -24.14
C LEU A 52 -6.72 12.51 -22.62
N GLN A 53 -6.21 11.47 -21.97
CA GLN A 53 -6.00 11.40 -20.52
C GLN A 53 -7.27 11.66 -19.66
N ILE A 54 -8.47 11.49 -20.25
CA ILE A 54 -9.76 11.75 -19.58
C ILE A 54 -10.10 10.69 -18.53
N ILE A 55 -9.84 9.40 -18.80
CA ILE A 55 -10.25 8.32 -17.88
C ILE A 55 -9.46 8.38 -16.56
N PRO A 56 -8.13 8.54 -16.57
CA PRO A 56 -7.34 8.69 -15.35
C PRO A 56 -7.83 9.83 -14.43
N SER A 57 -8.21 10.98 -14.99
CA SER A 57 -8.69 12.12 -14.21
C SER A 57 -10.02 11.84 -13.47
N HIS A 58 -10.86 10.95 -14.00
CA HIS A 58 -12.07 10.48 -13.33
C HIS A 58 -11.76 9.47 -12.20
N LEU A 59 -10.76 8.61 -12.38
CA LEU A 59 -10.43 7.56 -11.41
C LEU A 59 -9.75 8.08 -10.14
N VAL A 60 -9.04 9.20 -10.23
CA VAL A 60 -8.38 9.86 -9.09
C VAL A 60 -9.28 10.86 -8.36
N GLN A 61 -10.56 10.97 -8.73
CA GLN A 61 -11.50 11.81 -7.97
C GLN A 61 -11.75 11.21 -6.57
N PRO A 62 -11.69 12.00 -5.49
CA PRO A 62 -11.90 11.50 -4.14
C PRO A 62 -13.23 10.76 -3.97
N LEU A 63 -13.21 9.67 -3.20
CA LEU A 63 -14.42 8.91 -2.89
C LEU A 63 -15.34 9.75 -1.99
N LYS A 64 -16.58 9.96 -2.42
CA LYS A 64 -17.60 10.62 -1.59
C LYS A 64 -17.98 9.72 -0.42
N ALA A 65 -18.32 10.33 0.71
CA ALA A 65 -18.73 9.60 1.93
C ALA A 65 -19.96 8.69 1.71
N ASN A 66 -20.86 9.06 0.78
CA ASN A 66 -22.06 8.31 0.44
C ASN A 66 -21.87 7.34 -0.74
N THR A 67 -20.64 7.16 -1.24
CA THR A 67 -20.36 6.21 -2.31
C THR A 67 -20.69 4.77 -1.89
N SER A 68 -21.28 3.99 -2.79
CA SER A 68 -21.57 2.58 -2.53
C SER A 68 -20.28 1.77 -2.43
N ASN A 69 -20.29 0.73 -1.59
CA ASN A 69 -19.10 -0.10 -1.37
C ASN A 69 -18.58 -0.72 -2.68
N HIS A 70 -19.49 -1.11 -3.56
CA HIS A 70 -19.16 -1.64 -4.88
C HIS A 70 -18.49 -0.60 -5.78
N LEU A 71 -19.00 0.63 -5.82
CA LEU A 71 -18.43 1.69 -6.65
C LEU A 71 -17.03 2.08 -6.15
N ALA A 72 -16.85 2.22 -4.83
CA ALA A 72 -15.54 2.51 -4.23
C ALA A 72 -14.51 1.40 -4.56
N MET A 73 -14.89 0.14 -4.38
CA MET A 73 -14.01 -1.01 -4.71
C MET A 73 -13.65 -1.05 -6.20
N SER A 74 -14.62 -0.83 -7.08
CA SER A 74 -14.39 -0.82 -8.52
C SER A 74 -13.47 0.33 -8.95
N GLN A 75 -13.64 1.52 -8.36
CA GLN A 75 -12.80 2.69 -8.67
C GLN A 75 -11.35 2.47 -8.22
N VAL A 76 -11.11 2.03 -6.98
CA VAL A 76 -9.74 1.74 -6.50
C VAL A 76 -9.11 0.58 -7.28
N GLY A 77 -9.89 -0.45 -7.60
CA GLY A 77 -9.42 -1.59 -8.40
C GLY A 77 -9.06 -1.20 -9.84
N LEU A 78 -9.86 -0.35 -10.47
CA LEU A 78 -9.58 0.19 -11.81
C LEU A 78 -8.35 1.09 -11.80
N LEU A 79 -8.23 1.97 -10.81
CA LEU A 79 -7.06 2.80 -10.61
C LEU A 79 -5.79 1.93 -10.51
N ALA A 80 -5.79 0.92 -9.65
CA ALA A 80 -4.63 0.05 -9.46
C ALA A 80 -4.21 -0.69 -10.75
N ARG A 81 -5.18 -1.22 -11.51
CA ARG A 81 -4.89 -1.90 -12.78
C ARG A 81 -4.35 -0.94 -13.83
N LEU A 82 -5.01 0.19 -14.04
CA LEU A 82 -4.59 1.16 -15.06
C LEU A 82 -3.30 1.88 -14.69
N LEU A 83 -3.03 2.10 -13.41
CA LEU A 83 -1.75 2.65 -12.95
C LEU A 83 -0.59 1.70 -13.29
N LYS A 84 -0.80 0.38 -13.16
CA LYS A 84 0.18 -0.63 -13.57
C LYS A 84 0.40 -0.65 -15.09
N ASP A 85 -0.68 -0.51 -15.87
CA ASP A 85 -0.61 -0.58 -17.34
C ASP A 85 -0.09 0.72 -17.99
N LEU A 86 -0.37 1.88 -17.39
CA LEU A 86 -0.10 3.20 -17.97
C LEU A 86 1.05 3.96 -17.29
N GLY A 87 1.34 3.69 -16.02
CA GLY A 87 2.30 4.45 -15.20
C GLY A 87 1.84 5.86 -14.84
N THR A 88 2.74 6.69 -14.32
CA THR A 88 2.52 8.06 -13.81
C THR A 88 3.10 9.18 -14.70
N GLY A 89 3.53 8.83 -15.92
CA GLY A 89 4.10 9.78 -16.89
C GLY A 89 3.02 10.44 -17.75
N SER A 90 3.09 10.25 -19.06
CA SER A 90 2.12 10.79 -20.03
C SER A 90 0.76 10.07 -20.04
N SER A 91 0.37 9.45 -18.93
CA SER A 91 -0.86 8.66 -18.81
C SER A 91 -2.05 9.49 -18.36
N GLY A 92 -1.82 10.63 -17.70
CA GLY A 92 -2.85 11.38 -16.97
C GLY A 92 -2.91 11.05 -15.49
N PHE A 93 -2.23 10.00 -15.04
CA PHE A 93 -1.94 9.81 -13.62
C PHE A 93 -0.69 10.60 -13.24
N SER A 94 -0.79 11.40 -12.18
CA SER A 94 0.36 12.02 -11.53
C SER A 94 0.56 11.44 -10.14
N VAL A 95 1.79 11.52 -9.61
CA VAL A 95 2.09 11.14 -8.22
C VAL A 95 1.15 11.86 -7.26
N ASP A 96 0.95 13.17 -7.48
CA ASP A 96 0.08 14.01 -6.68
C ASP A 96 -1.38 13.54 -6.66
N SER A 97 -1.98 13.34 -7.85
CA SER A 97 -3.37 12.92 -7.96
C SER A 97 -3.61 11.53 -7.36
N VAL A 98 -2.67 10.59 -7.59
CA VAL A 98 -2.80 9.22 -7.09
C VAL A 98 -2.63 9.20 -5.58
N MET A 99 -1.64 9.91 -5.03
CA MET A 99 -1.41 9.95 -3.59
C MET A 99 -2.54 10.65 -2.83
N LYS A 100 -3.03 11.79 -3.32
CA LYS A 100 -4.19 12.47 -2.71
C LYS A 100 -5.43 11.57 -2.68
N PHE A 101 -5.69 10.86 -3.77
CA PHE A 101 -6.77 9.87 -3.83
C PHE A 101 -6.55 8.72 -2.83
N SER A 102 -5.37 8.10 -2.84
CA SER A 102 -5.09 6.92 -2.02
C SER A 102 -5.09 7.24 -0.52
N VAL A 103 -4.53 8.38 -0.10
CA VAL A 103 -4.56 8.83 1.30
C VAL A 103 -6.01 9.12 1.72
N SER A 104 -6.80 9.78 0.89
CA SER A 104 -8.23 9.98 1.16
C SER A 104 -8.99 8.65 1.28
N ALA A 105 -8.63 7.64 0.47
CA ALA A 105 -9.25 6.32 0.50
C ALA A 105 -8.90 5.51 1.76
N LEU A 106 -7.83 5.85 2.50
CA LEU A 106 -7.51 5.24 3.80
C LEU A 106 -8.56 5.56 4.86
N GLU A 107 -9.31 6.65 4.71
CA GLU A 107 -10.38 7.04 5.65
C GLU A 107 -11.75 6.42 5.28
N HIS A 108 -11.80 5.59 4.24
CA HIS A 108 -13.05 5.00 3.79
C HIS A 108 -13.59 3.96 4.79
N ARG A 109 -14.92 3.89 4.97
CA ARG A 109 -15.57 2.99 5.95
C ARG A 109 -15.34 1.49 5.70
N VAL A 110 -15.18 1.11 4.43
CA VAL A 110 -15.00 -0.30 4.00
C VAL A 110 -13.54 -0.72 4.10
N TYR A 111 -13.27 -1.83 4.79
CA TYR A 111 -11.91 -2.33 5.01
C TYR A 111 -11.18 -2.64 3.70
N GLU A 112 -11.83 -3.32 2.77
CA GLU A 112 -11.25 -3.77 1.50
C GLU A 112 -10.83 -2.58 0.62
N VAL A 113 -11.52 -1.44 0.73
CA VAL A 113 -11.16 -0.19 0.05
C VAL A 113 -9.86 0.37 0.64
N ARG A 114 -9.75 0.39 1.97
CA ARG A 114 -8.54 0.86 2.67
C ARG A 114 -7.35 -0.05 2.38
N GLU A 115 -7.55 -1.36 2.39
CA GLU A 115 -6.51 -2.35 2.05
C GLU A 115 -6.05 -2.21 0.60
N ALA A 116 -6.97 -1.98 -0.35
CA ALA A 116 -6.61 -1.70 -1.73
C ALA A 116 -5.83 -0.38 -1.86
N ALA A 117 -6.20 0.67 -1.11
CA ALA A 117 -5.46 1.93 -1.08
C ALA A 117 -4.03 1.77 -0.53
N VAL A 118 -3.84 0.98 0.54
CA VAL A 118 -2.50 0.64 1.07
C VAL A 118 -1.64 -0.01 -0.02
N ARG A 119 -2.18 -0.97 -0.78
CA ARG A 119 -1.43 -1.60 -1.89
C ARG A 119 -1.01 -0.60 -2.95
N VAL A 120 -1.89 0.32 -3.35
CA VAL A 120 -1.55 1.39 -4.30
C VAL A 120 -0.42 2.27 -3.76
N ILE A 121 -0.46 2.67 -2.49
CA ILE A 121 0.61 3.47 -1.85
C ILE A 121 1.95 2.73 -1.86
N LEU A 122 1.95 1.43 -1.54
CA LEU A 122 3.16 0.61 -1.57
C LEU A 122 3.73 0.49 -2.98
N ASP A 123 2.88 0.33 -4.00
CA ASP A 123 3.32 0.25 -5.40
C ASP A 123 3.84 1.61 -5.90
N MET A 124 3.25 2.72 -5.46
CA MET A 124 3.76 4.07 -5.70
C MET A 124 5.12 4.29 -5.03
N TYR A 125 5.30 3.79 -3.80
CA TYR A 125 6.57 3.88 -3.07
C TYR A 125 7.70 3.14 -3.79
N LYS A 126 7.44 1.95 -4.33
CA LYS A 126 8.44 1.21 -5.12
C LYS A 126 9.02 2.04 -6.28
N GLN A 127 8.20 2.89 -6.89
CA GLN A 127 8.57 3.69 -8.07
C GLN A 127 9.13 5.07 -7.72
N HIS A 128 8.55 5.75 -6.73
CA HIS A 128 8.80 7.18 -6.47
C HIS A 128 9.45 7.47 -5.10
N ARG A 129 9.62 6.46 -4.25
CA ARG A 129 10.39 6.50 -3.00
C ARG A 129 10.10 7.75 -2.14
N ALA A 130 11.07 8.66 -2.04
CA ALA A 130 11.01 9.84 -1.17
C ALA A 130 9.78 10.72 -1.44
N LEU A 131 9.36 10.86 -2.71
CA LEU A 131 8.21 11.70 -3.08
C LEU A 131 6.90 11.26 -2.43
N ILE A 132 6.78 9.97 -2.10
CA ILE A 132 5.57 9.42 -1.47
C ILE A 132 5.48 9.79 0.01
N LEU A 133 6.63 10.01 0.66
CA LEU A 133 6.69 10.35 2.09
C LEU A 133 6.11 11.75 2.36
N ASP A 134 6.24 12.67 1.42
CA ASP A 134 5.71 14.04 1.54
C ASP A 134 4.17 14.09 1.63
N TYR A 135 3.49 13.02 1.21
CA TYR A 135 2.03 12.89 1.26
C TYR A 135 1.51 12.17 2.50
N LEU A 136 2.39 11.62 3.33
CA LEU A 136 2.04 10.82 4.50
C LEU A 136 2.44 11.56 5.78
N PRO A 137 1.74 11.28 6.91
CA PRO A 137 2.20 11.74 8.21
C PRO A 137 3.62 11.20 8.50
N PRO A 138 4.38 11.87 9.38
CA PRO A 138 5.71 11.40 9.76
C PRO A 138 5.66 10.01 10.40
N ASP A 139 6.71 9.22 10.16
CA ASP A 139 6.85 7.87 10.70
C ASP A 139 7.26 7.91 12.18
N ASP A 140 6.28 8.17 13.05
CA ASP A 140 6.45 8.27 14.50
C ASP A 140 5.58 7.27 15.28
N THR A 141 5.85 7.14 16.58
CA THR A 141 5.14 6.17 17.45
C THR A 141 3.64 6.47 17.56
N THR A 142 3.23 7.72 17.39
CA THR A 142 1.83 8.16 17.40
C THR A 142 1.09 7.72 16.16
N THR A 143 1.68 7.92 14.98
CA THR A 143 1.12 7.55 13.68
C THR A 143 1.06 6.03 13.54
N ARG A 144 2.06 5.30 14.05
CA ARG A 144 2.08 3.83 14.10
C ARG A 144 1.03 3.21 15.04
N LYS A 145 0.32 4.00 15.87
CA LYS A 145 -0.85 3.49 16.61
C LYS A 145 -1.99 3.10 15.66
N ASN A 146 -2.08 3.77 14.50
CA ASN A 146 -3.01 3.38 13.46
C ASN A 146 -2.44 2.17 12.67
N VAL A 147 -3.21 1.09 12.63
CA VAL A 147 -2.83 -0.18 12.00
C VAL A 147 -2.52 -0.01 10.51
N LEU A 148 -3.21 0.89 9.81
CA LEU A 148 -2.99 1.12 8.38
C LEU A 148 -1.62 1.77 8.14
N TYR A 149 -1.32 2.85 8.85
CA TYR A 149 -0.02 3.52 8.74
C TYR A 149 1.12 2.62 9.20
N LYS A 150 0.92 1.84 10.27
CA LYS A 150 1.87 0.80 10.67
C LYS A 150 2.15 -0.18 9.53
N THR A 151 1.11 -0.70 8.87
CA THR A 151 1.24 -1.61 7.74
C THR A 151 1.96 -0.96 6.55
N ILE A 152 1.69 0.32 6.28
CA ILE A 152 2.36 1.09 5.22
C ILE A 152 3.86 1.22 5.52
N PHE A 153 4.23 1.70 6.71
CA PHE A 153 5.65 1.91 7.07
C PHE A 153 6.44 0.61 7.20
N GLU A 154 5.82 -0.46 7.74
CA GLU A 154 6.42 -1.80 7.71
C GLU A 154 6.58 -2.29 6.26
N GLY A 155 5.62 -1.98 5.38
CA GLY A 155 5.73 -2.24 3.95
C GLY A 155 6.89 -1.49 3.30
N PHE A 156 7.09 -0.20 3.62
CA PHE A 156 8.24 0.58 3.13
C PHE A 156 9.57 -0.01 3.61
N ALA A 157 9.66 -0.35 4.89
CA ALA A 157 10.84 -1.01 5.46
C ALA A 157 11.19 -2.30 4.71
N LYS A 158 10.18 -3.15 4.42
CA LYS A 158 10.37 -4.37 3.60
C LYS A 158 10.87 -4.07 2.20
N ILE A 159 10.33 -3.04 1.53
CA ILE A 159 10.76 -2.67 0.17
C ILE A 159 12.20 -2.12 0.17
N ASP A 160 12.64 -1.52 1.28
CA ASP A 160 14.00 -1.03 1.46
C ASP A 160 14.98 -2.07 2.01
N GLY A 161 14.52 -3.29 2.30
CA GLY A 161 15.33 -4.33 2.96
C GLY A 161 15.70 -3.99 4.41
N ARG A 162 14.98 -3.08 5.05
CA ARG A 162 15.15 -2.72 6.46
C ARG A 162 14.38 -3.69 7.35
N PRO A 163 14.91 -4.07 8.52
CA PRO A 163 14.21 -4.94 9.45
C PRO A 163 12.92 -4.27 9.93
N THR A 164 11.84 -5.02 9.91
CA THR A 164 10.52 -4.61 10.39
C THR A 164 10.51 -4.50 11.92
N ASP A 165 9.53 -3.78 12.48
CA ASP A 165 9.39 -3.67 13.94
C ASP A 165 9.28 -5.03 14.63
N ALA A 166 8.63 -6.00 13.97
CA ALA A 166 8.51 -7.37 14.45
C ALA A 166 9.89 -8.05 14.51
N GLU A 167 10.70 -7.91 13.46
CA GLU A 167 12.06 -8.46 13.39
C GLU A 167 12.99 -7.78 14.39
N ILE A 168 12.91 -6.45 14.54
CA ILE A 168 13.68 -5.71 15.55
C ILE A 168 13.32 -6.19 16.96
N ARG A 169 12.02 -6.39 17.25
CA ARG A 169 11.56 -6.90 18.56
C ARG A 169 12.02 -8.34 18.79
N ALA A 170 11.96 -9.19 17.75
CA ALA A 170 12.43 -10.57 17.84
C ALA A 170 13.93 -10.64 18.09
N GLN A 171 14.73 -9.84 17.38
CA GLN A 171 16.18 -9.74 17.59
C GLN A 171 16.52 -9.25 19.00
N LYS A 172 15.83 -8.21 19.49
CA LYS A 172 16.02 -7.74 20.87
C LYS A 172 15.68 -8.81 21.89
N LYS A 173 14.57 -9.53 21.72
CA LYS A 173 14.18 -10.61 22.63
C LYS A 173 15.20 -11.75 22.63
N ALA A 174 15.65 -12.19 21.45
CA ALA A 174 16.67 -13.21 21.31
C ALA A 174 18.00 -12.80 21.96
N ALA A 175 18.43 -11.54 21.77
CA ALA A 175 19.63 -11.01 22.41
C ALA A 175 19.52 -10.98 23.95
N THR A 176 18.35 -10.61 24.49
CA THR A 176 18.12 -10.64 25.94
C THR A 176 18.12 -12.07 26.49
N GLU A 177 17.45 -13.01 25.81
CA GLU A 177 17.42 -14.42 26.21
C GLU A 177 18.82 -15.06 26.15
N GLU A 178 19.62 -14.74 25.13
CA GLU A 178 21.00 -15.20 25.02
C GLU A 178 21.88 -14.61 26.12
N ALA A 179 21.72 -13.33 26.44
CA ALA A 179 22.43 -12.69 27.54
C ALA A 179 22.06 -13.30 28.90
N GLU A 180 20.78 -13.63 29.14
CA GLU A 180 20.35 -14.32 30.35
C GLU A 180 20.93 -15.74 30.44
N LYS A 181 20.98 -16.46 29.31
CA LYS A 181 21.58 -17.80 29.26
C LYS A 181 23.07 -17.74 29.60
N ARG A 182 23.82 -16.82 29.00
CA ARG A 182 25.25 -16.61 29.29
C ARG A 182 25.48 -16.29 30.77
N LYS A 183 24.67 -15.41 31.36
CA LYS A 183 24.74 -15.12 32.81
C LYS A 183 24.49 -16.35 33.68
N LYS A 184 23.52 -17.19 33.33
CA LYS A 184 23.23 -18.44 34.07
C LYS A 184 24.40 -19.43 33.99
N ASP A 185 25.00 -19.57 32.80
CA ASP A 185 26.14 -20.45 32.58
C ASP A 185 27.39 -19.96 33.36
N GLU A 186 27.63 -18.64 33.40
CA GLU A 186 28.69 -18.03 34.22
C GLU A 186 28.47 -18.26 35.72
N ILE A 187 27.25 -18.04 36.22
CA ILE A 187 26.92 -18.30 37.64
C ILE A 187 27.19 -19.76 38.00
N LYS A 188 26.79 -20.69 37.13
CA LYS A 188 27.01 -22.13 37.36
C LYS A 188 28.49 -22.49 37.37
N ALA A 189 29.30 -21.89 36.48
CA ALA A 189 30.74 -22.09 36.47
C ALA A 189 31.41 -21.57 37.75
N LEU A 190 31.03 -20.37 38.21
CA LEU A 190 31.54 -19.78 39.46
C LEU A 190 31.15 -20.61 40.69
N GLN A 191 29.92 -21.12 40.74
CA GLN A 191 29.49 -22.04 41.81
C GLN A 191 30.32 -23.33 41.84
N GLY A 192 30.66 -23.89 40.67
CA GLY A 192 31.54 -25.05 40.57
C GLY A 192 32.95 -24.77 41.08
N GLN A 193 33.53 -23.62 40.73
CA GLN A 193 34.85 -23.21 41.22
C GLN A 193 34.87 -23.00 42.74
N LEU A 194 33.82 -22.37 43.29
CA LEU A 194 33.69 -22.19 44.75
C LEU A 194 33.55 -23.51 45.50
N ALA A 195 32.85 -24.50 44.95
CA ALA A 195 32.75 -25.83 45.55
C ALA A 195 34.10 -26.54 45.57
N ALA A 196 34.82 -26.54 44.45
CA ALA A 196 36.15 -27.15 44.37
C ALA A 196 37.18 -26.51 45.33
N LEU A 197 37.11 -25.19 45.53
CA LEU A 197 37.96 -24.49 46.51
C LEU A 197 37.63 -24.91 47.95
N LYS A 198 36.35 -25.04 48.30
CA LYS A 198 35.94 -25.49 49.63
C LYS A 198 36.37 -26.93 49.91
N ASP A 199 36.22 -27.82 48.94
CA ASP A 199 36.64 -29.22 49.09
C ASP A 199 38.17 -29.30 49.28
N ALA A 200 38.94 -28.50 48.54
CA ALA A 200 40.39 -28.41 48.71
C ALA A 200 40.83 -27.81 50.05
N GLU A 201 40.07 -26.87 50.63
CA GLU A 201 40.34 -26.33 51.97
C GLU A 201 40.05 -27.39 53.07
N VAL A 202 39.03 -28.23 52.89
CA VAL A 202 38.67 -29.31 53.82
C VAL A 202 39.69 -30.44 53.81
N ASP A 203 40.30 -30.75 52.66
CA ASP A 203 41.36 -31.77 52.54
C ASP A 203 42.74 -31.32 53.09
N THR A 204 42.88 -30.06 53.52
CA THR A 204 44.11 -29.49 54.10
C THR A 204 44.12 -29.34 55.63
N GLN A 205 43.10 -29.85 56.33
CA GLN A 205 43.06 -29.96 57.81
C GLN A 205 43.26 -31.40 58.28
#